data_AF-A0A3E4MB98-F1
#
_entry.id   AF-A0A3E4MB98-F1
#
_cell.length_a   1.000
_cell.length_b   1.000
_cell.length_c   1.000
_cell.angle_alpha   90.00
_cell.angle_beta   90.00
_cell.angle_gamma   90.00
#
_symmetry.space_group_name_H-M   'P 1'
#
loop_
_entity.id
_entity.type
_entity.pdbx_description
1 polymer ?
#
loop_
_entity_poly.entity_id
_entity_poly.type
_entity_poly.pdbx_seq_one_letter_code
_entity_poly.pdbx_strand_id
1 'polypeptide(L)' 'MEIINKFSAPKSTVLITNEELPEEIWIGDKAKINGETYTITGVPISDRNTFVVDKTDKINVGQIVNFYKA' A
#
# COMPACT_ATOMS: atom_id res chain seq x y z
N MET A 1 1.21 -5.13 -9.71
CA MET A 1 0.84 -3.83 -9.15
C MET A 1 2.07 -2.98 -8.80
N GLU A 2 2.19 -1.83 -9.45
CA GLU A 2 3.29 -0.87 -9.30
C GLU A 2 2.79 0.40 -8.59
N ILE A 3 3.62 0.96 -7.71
CA ILE A 3 3.32 2.23 -7.02
C ILE A 3 3.57 3.39 -7.99
N ILE A 4 2.53 4.14 -8.32
CA ILE A 4 2.62 5.31 -9.22
C ILE A 4 2.69 6.64 -8.46
N ASN A 5 2.24 6.67 -7.20
CA ASN A 5 2.34 7.86 -6.37
C ASN A 5 2.44 7.50 -4.88
N LYS A 6 3.05 8.40 -4.11
CA LYS A 6 3.14 8.28 -2.65
C LYS A 6 2.98 9.62 -1.95
N PHE A 7 2.32 9.61 -0.80
CA PHE A 7 2.27 10.73 0.13
C PHE A 7 2.64 10.24 1.52
N SER A 8 3.72 10.77 2.07
CA SER A 8 4.24 10.33 3.37
C SER A 8 3.92 11.36 4.45
N ALA A 9 3.36 10.87 5.56
CA ALA A 9 3.14 11.62 6.79
C ALA A 9 3.92 10.95 7.94
N PRO A 10 4.13 11.63 9.08
CA PRO A 10 4.97 11.10 10.17
C PRO A 10 4.56 9.75 10.75
N LYS A 11 3.37 9.22 10.48
CA LYS A 11 2.86 7.93 11.01
C LYS A 11 2.34 6.99 9.95
N SER A 12 2.16 7.46 8.72
CA SER A 12 1.47 6.71 7.66
C SER A 12 1.98 7.14 6.30
N THR A 13 1.98 6.21 5.36
CA THR A 13 2.25 6.49 3.96
C THR A 13 1.04 6.06 3.14
N VAL A 14 0.48 6.98 2.36
CA VAL A 14 -0.56 6.69 1.36
C VAL A 14 0.14 6.31 0.06
N LEU A 15 -0.28 5.20 -0.52
CA LEU A 15 0.26 4.63 -1.74
C LEU A 15 -0.85 4.50 -2.77
N ILE A 16 -0.57 4.96 -3.99
CA ILE A 16 -1.47 4.85 -5.14
C ILE A 16 -0.80 3.93 -6.16
N THR A 17 -1.55 2.96 -6.66
CA THR A 17 -1.07 1.96 -7.61
C THR A 17 -1.66 2.13 -9.00
N ASN A 18 -0.99 1.55 -10.00
CA ASN A 18 -1.45 1.56 -11.39
C ASN A 18 -2.66 0.66 -11.67
N GLU A 19 -2.97 -0.24 -10.74
CA GLU A 19 -4.05 -1.23 -10.81
C GLU A 19 -4.88 -1.14 -9.53
N GLU A 20 -6.15 -1.58 -9.60
CA GLU A 20 -7.01 -1.71 -8.43
C GLU A 20 -6.53 -2.84 -7.51
N LEU A 21 -6.58 -2.59 -6.21
CA LEU A 21 -6.36 -3.56 -5.14
C LEU A 21 -7.25 -4.78 -5.35
N PRO A 22 -6.73 -6.01 -5.17
CA PRO A 22 -7.55 -7.21 -5.23
C PRO A 22 -8.74 -7.10 -4.27
N GLU A 23 -9.90 -7.63 -4.68
CA GLU A 23 -11.17 -7.37 -3.99
C GLU A 23 -11.15 -7.68 -2.48
N GLU A 24 -10.34 -8.66 -2.12
CA GLU A 24 -10.26 -9.25 -0.79
C GLU A 24 -9.24 -8.57 0.14
N ILE A 25 -8.48 -7.58 -0.36
CA ILE A 25 -7.47 -6.87 0.44
C ILE A 25 -8.10 -5.75 1.25
N TRP A 26 -7.87 -5.78 2.55
CA TRP A 26 -8.42 -4.83 3.52
C TRP A 26 -7.43 -4.44 4.62
N ILE A 27 -7.91 -3.61 5.55
CA ILE A 27 -7.16 -3.20 6.73
C ILE A 27 -6.78 -4.43 7.56
N GLY A 28 -5.52 -4.51 7.97
CA GLY A 28 -4.94 -5.63 8.70
C GLY A 28 -4.09 -6.56 7.82
N ASP A 29 -4.39 -6.63 6.52
CA ASP A 29 -3.62 -7.40 5.55
C ASP A 29 -2.22 -6.82 5.35
N LYS A 30 -1.38 -7.57 4.63
CA LYS A 30 0.03 -7.24 4.45
C LYS A 30 0.35 -6.87 3.01
N ALA A 31 1.18 -5.85 2.84
CA ALA A 31 1.80 -5.49 1.57
C ALA A 31 3.31 -5.75 1.66
N LYS A 32 3.87 -6.54 0.75
CA LYS A 32 5.31 -6.74 0.61
C LYS A 32 5.85 -5.85 -0.51
N ILE A 33 6.79 -4.99 -0.16
CA ILE A 33 7.36 -3.96 -1.04
C ILE A 33 8.86 -3.96 -0.81
N ASN A 34 9.64 -4.19 -1.87
CA ASN A 34 11.10 -4.28 -1.80
C ASN A 34 11.62 -5.28 -0.74
N GLY A 35 10.93 -6.43 -0.59
CA GLY A 35 11.30 -7.46 0.38
C GLY A 35 10.84 -7.21 1.83
N GLU A 36 10.44 -5.98 2.17
CA GLU A 36 9.87 -5.64 3.48
C GLU A 36 8.35 -5.78 3.49
N THR A 37 7.79 -6.15 4.63
CA THR A 37 6.34 -6.36 4.81
C THR A 37 5.76 -5.25 5.68
N TYR A 38 4.68 -4.65 5.20
CA TYR A 38 3.98 -3.55 5.83
C TYR A 38 2.54 -3.93 6.13
N THR A 39 1.95 -3.35 7.16
CA THR A 39 0.55 -3.57 7.50
C THR A 39 -0.31 -2.53 6.82
N ILE A 40 -1.36 -2.97 6.13
CA ILE A 40 -2.36 -2.08 5.58
C ILE A 40 -3.20 -1.52 6.74
N THR A 41 -3.18 -0.21 6.88
CA THR A 41 -3.86 0.54 7.95
C THR A 41 -5.06 1.33 7.44
N GLY A 42 -5.25 1.42 6.12
CA GLY A 42 -6.38 2.09 5.51
C GLY A 42 -6.54 1.71 4.04
N VAL A 43 -7.79 1.62 3.59
CA VAL A 43 -8.16 1.51 2.18
C VAL A 43 -9.37 2.43 1.99
N PRO A 44 -9.28 3.51 1.19
CA PRO A 44 -10.40 4.40 0.94
C PRO A 44 -11.58 3.66 0.28
N ILE A 45 -12.80 4.07 0.61
CA ILE A 45 -14.02 3.49 0.01
C ILE A 45 -14.28 4.06 -1.39
N SER A 46 -13.83 5.30 -1.64
CA SER A 46 -14.06 6.03 -2.89
C SER A 46 -13.19 5.57 -4.05
N ASP A 47 -12.10 4.86 -3.78
CA ASP A 47 -11.13 4.40 -4.78
C ASP A 47 -10.45 3.10 -4.32
N ARG A 48 -10.32 2.13 -5.22
CA ARG A 48 -9.67 0.85 -4.98
C ARG A 48 -8.22 0.79 -5.42
N ASN A 49 -7.61 1.85 -5.96
CA ASN A 49 -6.16 1.87 -6.29
C ASN A 49 -5.28 2.42 -5.15
N THR A 50 -5.88 2.81 -4.02
CA THR A 50 -5.20 3.54 -2.95
C THR A 50 -5.21 2.72 -1.66
N PHE A 51 -4.09 2.64 -0.97
CA PHE A 51 -4.00 2.06 0.36
C PHE A 51 -3.01 2.81 1.25
N VAL A 52 -3.12 2.61 2.55
CA VAL A 52 -2.30 3.26 3.56
C VAL A 52 -1.54 2.19 4.32
N VAL A 53 -0.25 2.39 4.51
CA VAL A 53 0.60 1.52 5.33
C VAL A 53 1.19 2.29 6.52
N ASP A 54 1.55 1.54 7.56
CA ASP A 54 2.35 2.09 8.66
C ASP A 54 3.73 2.52 8.16
N LYS A 55 4.12 3.75 8.55
CA LYS A 55 5.43 4.42 8.40
C LYS A 55 6.44 3.73 7.45
N THR A 56 6.81 4.40 6.36
CA THR A 56 8.03 4.02 5.63
C THR A 56 8.53 5.11 4.69
N ASP A 57 9.68 5.64 5.08
CA ASP A 57 10.64 6.44 4.32
C ASP A 57 11.37 5.61 3.24
N LYS A 58 11.20 4.28 3.25
CA LYS A 58 11.87 3.33 2.35
C LYS A 58 11.07 2.97 1.10
N ILE A 59 9.78 3.30 1.05
CA ILE A 59 8.95 3.05 -0.16
C ILE A 59 9.18 4.15 -1.19
N ASN A 60 9.38 3.76 -2.44
CA ASN A 60 9.56 4.64 -3.58
C ASN A 60 8.56 4.33 -4.70
N VAL A 61 8.27 5.36 -5.51
CA VAL A 61 7.50 5.21 -6.75
C VAL A 61 8.26 4.27 -7.70
N GLY A 62 7.52 3.45 -8.44
CA GLY A 62 8.06 2.42 -9.35
C GLY A 62 8.31 1.06 -8.69
N GLN A 63 8.13 0.94 -7.37
CA GLN A 63 8.28 -0.35 -6.70
C GLN A 63 7.04 -1.24 -6.89
N ILE A 64 7.28 -2.54 -6.97
CA ILE A 64 6.23 -3.55 -7.08
C ILE A 64 5.70 -3.91 -5.69
N VAL A 65 4.37 -3.95 -5.58
CA VAL A 65 3.63 -4.37 -4.39
C VAL A 65 3.05 -5.76 -4.62
N ASN A 66 3.24 -6.64 -3.64
CA ASN A 66 2.53 -7.91 -3.55
C ASN A 66 1.70 -7.94 -2.26
N PHE A 67 0.47 -8.44 -2.33
CA PHE A 67 -0.42 -8.51 -1.17
C PHE A 67 -0.53 -9.91 -0.61
N TYR A 68 -0.71 -10.00 0.70
CA TYR A 68 -0.86 -11.25 1.45
C TYR A 68 -1.93 -11.05 2.51
N LYS A 69 -2.85 -12.01 2.62
CA LYS A 69 -3.78 -12.04 3.74
C LYS A 69 -3.04 -12.40 5.03
N ALA A 70 -3.46 -11.78 6.12
CA ALA A 70 -3.01 -12.14 7.47
C ALA A 70 -3.63 -13.47 7.93
#